data_AF-A0A8S9NCU3-F1
#
_entry.id   AF-A0A8S9NCU3-F1
#
_cell.length_a   1.000
_cell.length_b   1.000
_cell.length_c   1.000
_cell.angle_alpha   90.00
_cell.angle_beta   90.00
_cell.angle_gamma   90.00
#
_symmetry.space_group_name_H-M   'P 1'
#
loop_
_entity.id
_entity.type
_entity.pdbx_description
1 polymer ?
#
loop_
_entity_poly.entity_id
_entity_poly.type
_entity_poly.pdbx_seq_one_letter_code
_entity_poly.pdbx_strand_id
1 'polypeptide(L)' 'MSSATWASHLAYIHGGELKLSAKLKEIKDLETSPNLLSVVENWLRSETKVEKKTKKKPVATSPFMSSRQMAYYR' A
#
# COMPACT_ATOMS: atom_id res chain seq x y z
N MET A 1 22.17 5.21 25.89
CA MET A 1 20.81 5.75 25.68
C MET A 1 19.81 4.66 25.99
N SER A 2 19.15 4.76 27.14
CA SER A 2 18.22 3.76 27.67
C SER A 2 16.82 4.03 27.14
N SER A 3 16.41 3.28 26.12
CA SER A 3 15.05 3.35 25.56
C SER A 3 14.04 2.78 26.55
N ALA A 4 13.01 3.55 26.87
CA ALA A 4 11.96 3.24 27.84
C ALA A 4 11.11 2.03 27.38
N THR A 5 11.22 0.91 28.10
CA THR A 5 10.53 -0.35 27.82
C THR A 5 9.10 -0.37 28.40
N TRP A 6 8.22 0.50 27.91
CA TRP A 6 6.82 0.51 28.34
C TRP A 6 5.95 -0.49 27.56
N ALA A 7 6.34 -0.83 26.33
CA ALA A 7 5.65 -1.82 25.51
C ALA A 7 6.30 -3.20 25.65
N SER A 8 5.48 -4.24 25.80
CA SER A 8 5.92 -5.65 25.88
C SER A 8 5.37 -6.51 24.74
N HIS A 9 4.20 -6.15 24.23
CA HIS A 9 3.48 -6.84 23.16
C HIS A 9 3.15 -5.86 22.04
N LEU A 10 3.06 -6.38 20.82
CA LEU A 10 2.63 -5.64 19.65
C LEU A 10 1.48 -6.37 18.98
N ALA A 11 0.43 -5.61 18.66
CA ALA A 11 -0.71 -6.09 17.90
C ALA A 11 -0.96 -5.13 16.72
N TYR A 12 -1.11 -5.68 15.52
CA TYR A 12 -1.44 -4.95 14.30
C TYR A 12 -2.80 -5.41 13.79
N ILE A 13 -3.73 -4.47 13.66
CA ILE A 13 -5.09 -4.70 13.17
C ILE A 13 -5.29 -3.88 11.91
N HIS A 14 -5.77 -4.51 10.85
CA HIS A 14 -6.06 -3.86 9.58
C HIS A 14 -7.34 -4.43 8.98
N GLY A 15 -8.24 -3.55 8.52
CA GLY A 15 -9.51 -3.96 7.91
C GLY A 15 -10.45 -4.72 8.86
N GLY A 16 -10.32 -4.53 10.18
CA GLY A 16 -11.09 -5.27 11.18
C GLY A 16 -10.50 -6.64 11.53
N GLU A 17 -9.37 -7.03 10.92
CA GLU A 17 -8.69 -8.30 11.19
C GLU A 17 -7.38 -8.08 11.93
N LEU A 18 -7.10 -8.94 12.92
CA LEU A 18 -5.80 -9.01 13.59
C LEU A 18 -4.79 -9.66 12.63
N LYS A 19 -3.83 -8.87 12.14
CA LYS A 19 -2.80 -9.32 11.20
C LYS A 19 -1.55 -9.84 11.90
N LEU A 20 -1.19 -9.27 13.05
CA LEU A 20 -0.04 -9.71 13.84
C LEU A 20 -0.31 -9.52 15.33
N SER A 21 0.08 -10.49 16.14
CA SER A 21 0.12 -10.39 17.60
C SER A 21 1.31 -11.18 18.12
N ALA A 22 2.30 -10.51 18.71
CA ALA A 22 3.51 -11.15 19.21
C ALA A 22 4.13 -10.34 20.35
N LYS A 23 5.00 -10.96 21.15
CA LYS A 23 5.87 -10.20 22.06
C LYS A 23 6.92 -9.46 21.26
N LEU A 24 7.33 -8.27 21.73
CA LEU A 24 8.37 -7.49 21.05
C LEU A 24 9.70 -8.25 20.92
N LYS A 25 10.02 -9.12 21.89
CA LYS A 25 11.20 -10.00 21.87
C LYS A 25 11.15 -11.10 20.80
N GLU A 26 9.96 -11.45 20.33
CA GLU A 26 9.79 -12.49 19.31
C GLU A 26 9.89 -11.90 17.89
N ILE A 27 9.81 -10.58 17.77
CA ILE A 27 9.93 -9.84 16.52
C ILE A 27 11.41 -9.59 16.24
N LYS A 28 12.02 -10.46 15.41
CA LYS A 28 13.44 -10.38 15.02
C LYS A 28 13.83 -9.04 14.38
N ASP A 29 12.90 -8.40 13.67
CA ASP A 29 13.10 -7.10 13.04
C ASP A 29 13.32 -5.98 14.06
N LEU A 30 12.80 -6.13 15.28
CA LEU A 30 13.01 -5.17 16.36
C LEU A 30 14.39 -5.30 17.01
N GLU A 31 15.00 -6.49 17.00
CA GLU A 31 16.31 -6.71 17.62
C GLU A 31 17.44 -5.97 16.89
N THR A 32 17.27 -5.77 15.58
CA THR A 32 18.26 -5.10 14.72
C THR A 32 17.94 -3.63 14.46
N SER A 33 16.72 -3.19 14.76
CA SER A 33 16.28 -1.81 14.49
C SER A 33 16.47 -0.87 15.69
N PRO A 34 16.83 0.39 15.47
CA PRO A 34 16.92 1.39 16.54
C PRO A 34 15.55 1.93 16.99
N ASN A 35 14.49 1.73 16.19
CA ASN A 35 13.19 2.36 16.41
C ASN A 35 12.04 1.47 15.91
N LEU A 36 11.09 1.19 16.81
CA LEU A 36 9.85 0.45 16.52
C LEU A 36 9.08 1.03 15.31
N LEU A 37 9.00 2.36 15.20
CA LEU A 37 8.26 3.01 14.11
C LEU A 37 8.86 2.68 12.74
N SER A 38 10.19 2.56 12.66
CA SER A 38 10.86 2.24 11.40
C SER A 38 10.55 0.82 10.92
N VAL A 39 10.41 -0.13 11.85
CA VAL A 39 10.02 -1.51 11.55
C VAL A 39 8.58 -1.56 11.04
N VAL A 40 7.66 -0.93 11.78
CA VAL A 40 6.24 -0.90 11.42
C VAL A 40 6.04 -0.21 10.06
N GLU A 41 6.72 0.91 9.83
CA GLU A 41 6.65 1.62 8.54
C GLU A 41 7.14 0.76 7.37
N ASN A 42 8.21 -0.01 7.56
CA ASN A 42 8.70 -0.92 6.53
C ASN A 42 7.69 -2.04 6.21
N TRP A 43 7.04 -2.61 7.22
CA TRP A 43 5.98 -3.60 7.02
C TRP A 43 4.81 -3.01 6.24
N LEU A 44 4.28 -1.86 6.67
CA LEU A 44 3.18 -1.17 6.00
C LEU A 44 3.53 -0.79 4.54
N ARG A 45 4.77 -0.37 4.29
CA ARG A 45 5.26 -0.05 2.93
C ARG A 45 5.40 -1.29 2.06
N SER A 46 5.74 -2.44 2.63
CA SER A 46 5.80 -3.70 1.88
C SER A 46 4.41 -4.18 1.46
N GLU A 47 3.41 -4.02 2.34
CA GLU A 47 2.00 -4.36 2.07
C GLU A 47 1.37 -3.41 1.03
N THR A 48 1.70 -2.12 1.05
CA THR A 48 1.13 -1.10 0.14
C THR A 48 1.77 -1.02 -1.25
N LYS A 49 2.78 -1.83 -1.57
CA LYS A 49 3.44 -1.82 -2.90
C LYS A 49 2.61 -2.41 -4.05
N VAL A 50 1.40 -2.87 -3.78
CA VAL A 50 0.39 -3.34 -4.76
C VAL A 50 -0.60 -2.18 -4.93
N GLU A 51 -0.79 -1.48 -6.05
CA GLU A 51 -0.54 -1.72 -7.46
C GLU A 51 -0.10 -0.37 -8.07
N LYS A 52 1.03 -0.31 -8.79
CA LYS A 52 1.18 0.76 -9.78
C LYS A 52 0.13 0.50 -10.84
N LYS A 53 -1.06 1.10 -10.70
CA LYS A 53 -2.06 1.16 -11.77
C LYS A 53 -1.31 1.63 -13.00
N THR A 54 -1.06 0.73 -13.94
CA THR A 54 -0.57 1.11 -15.25
C THR A 54 -1.58 2.11 -15.77
N LYS A 55 -1.16 3.36 -15.94
CA LYS A 55 -2.00 4.41 -16.51
C LYS A 55 -2.41 3.92 -17.90
N LYS A 56 -3.54 3.21 -18.01
CA LYS A 56 -4.16 2.93 -19.29
C LYS A 56 -4.49 4.30 -19.86
N LYS A 57 -3.76 4.69 -20.90
CA LYS A 57 -3.95 5.97 -21.59
C LYS A 57 -5.45 6.14 -21.88
N PRO A 58 -6.04 7.31 -21.65
CA PRO A 58 -7.44 7.52 -21.99
C PRO A 58 -7.60 7.28 -23.49
N VAL A 59 -8.40 6.28 -23.86
CA VAL A 59 -8.88 6.15 -25.23
C VAL A 59 -9.72 7.40 -25.48
N ALA A 60 -9.21 8.28 -26.34
CA ALA A 60 -9.86 9.54 -26.69
C ALA A 60 -11.05 9.25 -27.61
N THR A 61 -12.14 8.72 -27.06
CA THR A 61 -13.44 8.71 -27.72
C THR A 61 -14.05 10.10 -27.55
N SER A 62 -13.64 11.04 -28.41
CA SER A 62 -14.28 12.36 -28.42
C SER A 62 -15.75 12.20 -28.86
N PRO A 63 -16.70 12.92 -28.25
CA PRO A 63 -18.11 12.87 -28.65
C PRO A 63 -18.38 13.55 -30.01
N PHE A 64 -17.35 14.13 -30.64
CA PHE A 64 -17.41 14.78 -31.96
C PHE A 64 -16.81 13.94 -33.08
N MET A 65 -16.62 12.62 -32.88
CA MET A 65 -16.22 11.74 -33.98
C MET A 65 -17.41 11.58 -34.94
N SER A 66 -17.47 12.45 -35.96
CA SER A 66 -18.44 12.40 -37.04
C SER A 66 -18.52 10.99 -37.61
N SER A 67 -19.71 10.38 -37.57
CA SER A 67 -19.95 9.08 -38.23
C SER A 67 -19.65 9.22 -39.72
N ARG A 68 -18.68 8.45 -40.22
CA ARG A 68 -18.23 8.45 -41.62
C ARG A 68 -19.20 7.69 -42.55
N GLN A 69 -20.49 7.60 -42.19
CA GLN A 69 -21.49 6.77 -42.87
C GLN A 69 -22.27 7.50 -43.98
N MET A 70 -22.17 8.83 -44.09
CA MET A 70 -22.92 9.64 -45.07
C MET A 70 -22.02 10.33 -46.12
N ALA A 71 -20.90 9.73 -46.48
CA ALA A 71 -19.96 10.31 -47.46
C ALA A 71 -20.24 9.93 -48.93
N TYR A 72 -21.29 9.14 -49.23
CA TYR A 72 -21.50 8.54 -50.55
C TYR A 72 -22.79 8.99 -51.27
N TYR A 73 -23.19 10.26 -51.12
CA TYR A 73 -24.12 10.89 -52.05
C TYR A 73 -23.66 12.32 -52.33
N ARG A 74 -22.78 12.47 -53.31
CA ARG A 74 -22.53 13.72 -54.02
C ARG A 74 -22.45 13.42 -55.50
#